data_AF-G5PYF8-F1
#
_entry.id   AF-G5PYF8-F1
#
_cell.length_a   1.000
_cell.length_b   1.000
_cell.length_c   1.000
_cell.angle_alpha   90.00
_cell.angle_beta   90.00
_cell.angle_gamma   90.00
#
_symmetry.space_group_name_H-M   'P 1'
#
loop_
_entity.id
_entity.type
_entity.pdbx_description
1 polymer ?
#
loop_
_entity_poly.entity_id
_entity_poly.type
_entity_poly.pdbx_seq_one_letter_code
_entity_poly.pdbx_strand_id
1 'polypeptide(L)'
;LLKPALARGTLRTIGATTWSEYKRHIEKDPALTRRFQVLQIAEPEEIPAMEMVRGLVDTLEKHHNVLILDEAVRAAVQLSHRYIPARQLPDKAISLLDTAAARVALTLHTPPASVQFLRQQLKAAEMERSLLQKQEKMGIQSDERRDALTARIFSLNDELTASESRWQRELELVHTLQKLRLAESDADDKTTLQQAETALREWQGDAPVVFPEVSAAVVAAIVADWTGIPAGRMVKDEASQVLELPARLAQRVTGQDGALAQIGERIQTARAGLGDPRKPVGVFMLAGPSGVGKTETALALAEAIYGGEQNLVTINMSEFQEAHTVSTLKGAPPGYVGYGEGGVLTEAVRRHPWSVVLLDEIEKAHHDVHELFYQVFDKGGMEDGEGTHVDFKNTTLLLTTNVGSDLISQMCEDPALMPDATGLKEALMPELRKHFPAAFLGRVTVIPYLPLDETSRGVIARLHLDRLVARMGEQHGVTLTYSEELVAHIVACCPMHETGARLLIGYIEQHILPRLSRYWLQAMTEKAAIRQIDIGVNGDEQIVFETTSQEGICQKS
;
A
#
# COMPACT_ATOMS: atom_id res chain seq x y z
N LEU A 1 24.51 28.43 -33.18
CA LEU A 1 25.82 28.96 -32.75
C LEU A 1 26.89 27.87 -32.59
N LEU A 2 26.60 26.71 -31.96
CA LEU A 2 27.61 25.65 -31.74
C LEU A 2 27.96 24.80 -32.98
N LYS A 3 27.04 24.67 -33.95
CA LYS A 3 27.21 23.79 -35.13
C LYS A 3 28.51 24.00 -35.92
N PRO A 4 28.95 25.24 -36.23
CA PRO A 4 30.20 25.46 -36.95
C PRO A 4 31.45 25.08 -36.15
N ALA A 5 31.43 25.27 -34.82
CA ALA A 5 32.54 24.92 -33.95
C ALA A 5 32.68 23.41 -33.76
N LEU A 6 31.54 22.69 -33.66
CA LEU A 6 31.50 21.22 -33.64
C LEU A 6 31.96 20.63 -34.98
N ALA A 7 31.55 21.21 -36.10
CA ALA A 7 31.94 20.74 -37.43
C ALA A 7 33.44 20.91 -37.72
N ARG A 8 34.07 21.96 -37.18
CA ARG A 8 35.51 22.21 -37.32
C ARG A 8 36.37 21.47 -36.29
N GLY A 9 35.75 20.74 -35.36
CA GLY A 9 36.46 20.02 -34.29
C GLY A 9 37.20 20.95 -33.31
N THR A 10 36.94 22.26 -33.34
CA THR A 10 37.58 23.26 -32.47
C THR A 10 37.06 23.20 -31.03
N LEU A 11 35.93 22.52 -30.83
CA LEU A 11 35.28 22.35 -29.53
C LEU A 11 35.12 20.84 -29.24
N ARG A 12 35.74 20.37 -28.16
CA ARG A 12 35.52 19.02 -27.61
C ARG A 12 34.51 19.14 -26.48
N THR A 13 33.44 18.35 -26.53
CA THR A 13 32.35 18.44 -25.57
C THR A 13 31.79 17.06 -25.27
N ILE A 14 31.51 16.80 -24.00
CA ILE A 14 30.70 15.68 -23.54
C ILE A 14 29.36 16.29 -23.12
N GLY A 15 28.27 15.85 -23.74
CA GLY A 15 26.91 16.23 -23.36
C GLY A 15 26.27 15.14 -22.53
N ALA A 16 25.47 15.53 -21.54
CA ALA A 16 24.60 14.64 -20.77
C ALA A 16 23.17 15.17 -20.89
N THR A 17 22.22 14.30 -21.20
CA THR A 17 20.79 14.63 -21.35
C THR A 17 19.98 13.36 -21.14
N THR A 18 18.69 13.52 -20.85
CA THR A 18 17.76 12.39 -20.77
C THR A 18 17.38 11.88 -22.16
N TRP A 19 16.90 10.64 -22.26
CA TRP A 19 16.49 10.06 -23.53
C TRP A 19 15.34 10.83 -24.21
N SER A 20 14.38 11.29 -23.41
CA SER A 20 13.24 12.08 -23.87
C SER A 20 13.67 13.44 -24.44
N GLU A 21 14.59 14.13 -23.75
CA GLU A 21 15.17 15.39 -24.26
C GLU A 21 16.01 15.18 -25.52
N TYR A 22 16.80 14.10 -25.57
CA TYR A 22 17.56 13.72 -26.76
C TYR A 22 16.65 13.56 -27.97
N LYS A 23 15.59 12.74 -27.87
CA LYS A 23 14.61 12.55 -28.95
C LYS A 23 13.92 13.86 -29.34
N ARG A 24 13.54 14.68 -28.35
CA ARG A 24 12.79 15.92 -28.58
C ARG A 24 13.62 17.00 -29.26
N HIS A 25 14.89 17.17 -28.88
CA HIS A 25 15.70 18.32 -29.25
C HIS A 25 16.93 18.01 -30.11
N ILE A 26 17.54 16.83 -29.96
CA ILE A 26 18.77 16.47 -30.67
C ILE A 26 18.47 15.62 -31.91
N GLU A 27 17.65 14.58 -31.77
CA GLU A 27 17.35 13.63 -32.85
C GLU A 27 16.69 14.31 -34.06
N LYS A 28 15.83 15.31 -33.80
CA LYS A 28 15.18 16.12 -34.84
C LYS A 28 16.15 16.97 -35.66
N ASP A 29 17.40 17.15 -35.23
CA ASP A 29 18.40 17.97 -35.91
C ASP A 29 19.52 17.10 -36.53
N PRO A 30 19.47 16.84 -37.85
CA PRO A 30 20.45 16.01 -38.55
C PRO A 30 21.90 16.49 -38.41
N ALA A 31 22.12 17.78 -38.13
CA ALA A 31 23.47 18.31 -37.96
C ALA A 31 24.06 17.93 -36.59
N LEU A 32 23.23 17.79 -35.55
CA LEU A 32 23.68 17.40 -34.22
C LEU A 32 23.86 15.89 -34.11
N THR A 33 22.92 15.10 -34.65
CA THR A 33 23.02 13.62 -34.66
C THR A 33 24.25 13.10 -35.39
N ARG A 34 24.73 13.80 -36.43
CA ARG A 34 25.97 13.45 -37.15
C ARG A 34 27.25 13.89 -36.45
N ARG A 35 27.16 14.64 -35.35
CA ARG A 35 28.32 15.25 -34.66
C ARG A 35 28.49 14.75 -33.24
N PHE A 36 27.42 14.29 -32.60
CA PHE A 36 27.48 13.59 -31.33
C PHE A 36 27.37 12.08 -31.55
N GLN A 37 28.24 11.33 -30.90
CA GLN A 37 28.08 9.89 -30.73
C GLN A 37 27.20 9.65 -29.51
N VAL A 38 26.10 8.92 -29.68
CA VAL A 38 25.23 8.55 -28.57
C VAL A 38 25.87 7.39 -27.82
N LEU A 39 26.15 7.60 -26.53
CA LEU A 39 26.54 6.56 -25.60
C LEU A 39 25.40 6.43 -24.59
N GLN A 40 24.65 5.34 -24.68
CA GLN A 40 23.59 5.04 -23.73
C GLN A 40 24.21 4.49 -22.44
N ILE A 41 23.88 5.13 -21.32
CA ILE A 41 24.26 4.68 -19.98
C ILE A 41 22.98 4.17 -19.33
N ALA A 42 22.91 2.85 -19.13
CA ALA A 42 21.80 2.21 -18.47
C ALA A 42 21.94 2.33 -16.93
N GLU A 43 20.80 2.20 -16.25
CA GLU A 43 20.79 2.00 -14.79
C GLU A 43 21.57 0.73 -14.44
N PRO A 44 22.50 0.76 -13.46
CA PRO A 44 23.23 -0.41 -13.04
C PRO A 44 22.30 -1.42 -12.35
N GLU A 45 22.57 -2.71 -12.58
CA GLU A 45 21.96 -3.79 -11.80
C GLU A 45 22.42 -3.73 -10.33
N GLU A 46 21.75 -4.49 -9.46
CA GLU A 46 21.96 -4.42 -8.01
C GLU A 46 23.41 -4.66 -7.60
N ILE A 47 24.07 -5.70 -8.14
CA ILE A 47 25.43 -6.06 -7.75
C ILE A 47 26.43 -4.94 -8.11
N PRO A 48 26.49 -4.45 -9.38
CA PRO A 48 27.30 -3.28 -9.70
C PRO A 48 26.96 -2.03 -8.88
N ALA A 49 25.67 -1.78 -8.62
CA ALA A 49 25.24 -0.64 -7.81
C ALA A 49 25.75 -0.74 -6.36
N MET A 50 25.76 -1.94 -5.76
CA MET A 50 26.34 -2.16 -4.43
C MET A 50 27.83 -1.79 -4.39
N GLU A 51 28.62 -2.22 -5.39
CA GLU A 51 30.04 -1.86 -5.46
C GLU A 51 30.25 -0.36 -5.61
N MET A 52 29.42 0.31 -6.41
CA MET A 52 29.47 1.77 -6.56
C MET A 52 29.17 2.49 -5.24
N VAL A 53 28.15 2.04 -4.49
CA VAL A 53 27.79 2.62 -3.20
C VAL A 53 28.87 2.36 -2.15
N ARG A 54 29.49 1.17 -2.13
CA ARG A 54 30.63 0.86 -1.25
C ARG A 54 31.79 1.84 -1.43
N GLY A 55 32.09 2.23 -2.68
CA GLY A 55 33.14 3.22 -2.96
C GLY A 55 32.88 4.61 -2.35
N LEU A 56 31.65 4.91 -1.92
CA LEU A 56 31.27 6.18 -1.30
C LEU A 56 31.17 6.10 0.23
N VAL A 57 31.21 4.89 0.83
CA VAL A 57 31.02 4.67 2.26
C VAL A 57 32.01 5.49 3.08
N ASP A 58 33.31 5.38 2.81
CA ASP A 58 34.36 6.13 3.52
C ASP A 58 34.13 7.66 3.52
N THR A 59 33.51 8.18 2.46
CA THR A 59 33.22 9.62 2.34
C THR A 59 32.01 10.00 3.19
N LEU A 60 30.96 9.18 3.17
CA LEU A 60 29.75 9.38 3.97
C LEU A 60 30.03 9.22 5.47
N GLU A 61 30.81 8.22 5.86
CA GLU A 61 31.22 7.99 7.25
C GLU A 61 31.97 9.19 7.82
N LYS A 62 32.93 9.74 7.07
CA LYS A 62 33.68 10.94 7.48
C LYS A 62 32.80 12.18 7.55
N HIS A 63 31.86 12.33 6.61
CA HIS A 63 30.98 13.50 6.56
C HIS A 63 30.02 13.55 7.75
N HIS A 64 29.41 12.41 8.10
CA HIS A 64 28.41 12.33 9.17
C HIS A 64 28.97 11.87 10.52
N ASN A 65 30.23 11.45 10.57
CA ASN A 65 30.90 10.90 11.75
C ASN A 65 30.15 9.70 12.36
N VAL A 66 29.75 8.75 11.49
CA VAL A 66 29.04 7.52 11.84
C VAL A 66 29.68 6.32 11.13
N LEU A 67 29.45 5.13 11.67
CA LEU A 67 29.84 3.87 11.03
C LEU A 67 28.70 3.35 10.15
N ILE A 68 29.03 2.81 8.98
CA ILE A 68 28.08 2.23 8.04
C ILE A 68 28.41 0.75 7.82
N LEU A 69 27.46 -0.13 8.15
CA LEU A 69 27.64 -1.56 7.93
C LEU A 69 27.44 -1.93 6.45
N ASP A 70 28.14 -2.98 5.98
CA ASP A 70 27.93 -3.51 4.62
C ASP A 70 26.49 -4.01 4.39
N GLU A 71 25.82 -4.53 5.44
CA GLU A 71 24.41 -4.88 5.36
C GLU A 71 23.50 -3.67 5.08
N ALA A 72 23.88 -2.46 5.54
CA ALA A 72 23.15 -1.24 5.25
C ALA A 72 23.32 -0.81 3.79
N VAL A 73 24.50 -1.01 3.20
CA VAL A 73 24.74 -0.77 1.77
C VAL A 73 23.89 -1.72 0.92
N ARG A 74 23.90 -3.02 1.25
CA ARG A 74 23.07 -4.02 0.57
C ARG A 74 21.58 -3.67 0.69
N ALA A 75 21.12 -3.36 1.90
CA ALA A 75 19.74 -2.95 2.14
C ALA A 75 19.38 -1.65 1.40
N ALA A 76 20.28 -0.67 1.35
CA ALA A 76 20.02 0.60 0.65
C ALA A 76 19.80 0.37 -0.85
N VAL A 77 20.59 -0.50 -1.48
CA VAL A 77 20.39 -0.86 -2.88
C VAL A 77 19.10 -1.66 -3.07
N GLN A 78 18.93 -2.76 -2.33
CA GLN A 78 17.78 -3.67 -2.52
C GLN A 78 16.44 -3.00 -2.21
N LEU A 79 16.34 -2.28 -1.08
CA LEU A 79 15.10 -1.63 -0.66
C LEU A 79 14.79 -0.40 -1.52
N SER A 80 15.79 0.39 -1.93
CA SER A 80 15.52 1.52 -2.84
C SER A 80 15.17 1.04 -4.25
N HIS A 81 15.78 -0.05 -4.72
CA HIS A 81 15.37 -0.68 -5.97
C HIS A 81 13.91 -1.10 -5.89
N ARG A 82 13.54 -1.78 -4.80
CA ARG A 82 12.21 -2.37 -4.58
C ARG A 82 11.09 -1.38 -4.27
N TYR A 83 11.36 -0.34 -3.50
CA TYR A 83 10.29 0.50 -2.96
C TYR A 83 10.36 1.96 -3.44
N ILE A 84 11.41 2.35 -4.17
CA ILE A 84 11.59 3.69 -4.73
C ILE A 84 11.81 3.60 -6.26
N PRO A 85 10.78 3.22 -7.02
CA PRO A 85 10.89 3.02 -8.48
C PRO A 85 11.02 4.33 -9.27
N ALA A 86 10.54 5.45 -8.72
CA ALA A 86 10.58 6.75 -9.40
C ALA A 86 12.00 7.34 -9.57
N ARG A 87 13.01 6.72 -8.94
CA ARG A 87 14.42 7.14 -9.02
C ARG A 87 15.27 5.96 -9.49
N GLN A 88 16.44 6.27 -10.05
CA GLN A 88 17.36 5.28 -10.62
C GLN A 88 18.52 4.98 -9.66
N LEU A 89 19.00 3.73 -9.66
CA LEU A 89 20.29 3.35 -9.10
C LEU A 89 21.43 4.02 -9.89
N PRO A 90 22.59 4.29 -9.24
CA PRO A 90 22.87 4.12 -7.82
C PRO A 90 22.39 5.31 -6.96
N ASP A 91 21.95 6.42 -7.58
CA ASP A 91 21.64 7.70 -6.92
C ASP A 91 20.63 7.57 -5.77
N LYS A 92 19.55 6.80 -5.97
CA LYS A 92 18.56 6.59 -4.90
C LYS A 92 19.11 5.84 -3.69
N ALA A 93 20.01 4.88 -3.90
CA ALA A 93 20.65 4.13 -2.82
C ALA A 93 21.62 5.02 -2.06
N ILE A 94 22.38 5.86 -2.77
CA ILE A 94 23.28 6.86 -2.18
C ILE A 94 22.48 7.85 -1.32
N SER A 95 21.40 8.40 -1.87
CA SER A 95 20.53 9.35 -1.15
C SER A 95 19.90 8.73 0.10
N LEU A 96 19.49 7.47 0.01
CA LEU A 96 18.91 6.72 1.12
C LEU A 96 19.95 6.47 2.21
N LEU A 97 21.16 6.06 1.83
CA LEU A 97 22.26 5.81 2.77
C LEU A 97 22.75 7.10 3.43
N ASP A 98 22.81 8.20 2.69
CA ASP A 98 23.14 9.53 3.21
C ASP A 98 22.11 10.02 4.24
N THR A 99 20.82 9.83 3.94
CA THR A 99 19.73 10.13 4.90
C THR A 99 19.84 9.26 6.15
N ALA A 100 20.23 7.98 5.99
CA ALA A 100 20.45 7.06 7.09
C ALA A 100 21.61 7.48 7.98
N ALA A 101 22.73 7.86 7.38
CA ALA A 101 23.88 8.40 8.09
C ALA A 101 23.53 9.68 8.86
N ALA A 102 22.83 10.62 8.22
CA ALA A 102 22.37 11.86 8.86
C ALA A 102 21.42 11.57 10.04
N ARG A 103 20.50 10.62 9.89
CA ARG A 103 19.57 10.24 10.96
C ARG A 103 20.31 9.66 12.16
N VAL A 104 21.25 8.73 11.94
CA VAL A 104 22.07 8.16 13.03
C VAL A 104 22.86 9.26 13.72
N ALA A 105 23.53 10.14 12.95
CA ALA A 105 24.27 11.27 13.50
C ALA A 105 23.39 12.19 14.37
N LEU A 106 22.15 12.46 13.96
CA LEU A 106 21.19 13.23 14.75
C LEU A 106 20.84 12.54 16.07
N THR A 107 20.65 11.21 16.09
CA THR A 107 20.32 10.49 17.33
C THR A 107 21.44 10.52 18.38
N LEU A 108 22.69 10.69 17.95
CA LEU A 108 23.86 10.79 18.84
C LEU A 108 23.99 12.17 19.50
N HIS A 109 23.38 13.21 18.92
CA HIS A 109 23.57 14.59 19.36
C HIS A 109 22.28 15.30 19.81
N THR A 110 21.12 14.79 19.43
CA THR A 110 19.83 15.47 19.60
C THR A 110 18.86 14.59 20.38
N PRO A 111 18.03 15.16 21.29
CA PRO A 111 16.95 14.41 21.92
C PRO A 111 15.99 13.81 20.89
N PRO A 112 15.47 12.60 21.13
CA PRO A 112 14.53 11.96 20.22
C PRO A 112 13.21 12.75 20.13
N ALA A 113 12.48 12.56 19.03
CA ALA A 113 11.22 13.26 18.77
C ALA A 113 10.19 13.06 19.88
N SER A 114 10.13 11.86 20.49
CA SER A 114 9.25 11.57 21.64
C SER A 114 9.54 12.48 22.84
N VAL A 115 10.80 12.65 23.21
CA VAL A 115 11.23 13.55 24.29
C VAL A 115 10.94 15.00 23.92
N GLN A 116 11.23 15.43 22.70
CA GLN A 116 10.93 16.79 22.25
C GLN A 116 9.42 17.10 22.30
N PHE A 117 8.59 16.16 21.86
CA PHE A 117 7.14 16.27 21.87
C PHE A 117 6.58 16.33 23.29
N LEU A 118 7.06 15.48 24.21
CA LEU A 118 6.70 15.52 25.63
C LEU A 118 7.09 16.86 26.28
N ARG A 119 8.30 17.38 26.00
CA ARG A 119 8.72 18.71 26.46
C ARG A 119 7.78 19.82 25.96
N GLN A 120 7.34 19.74 24.71
CA GLN A 120 6.42 20.72 24.14
C GLN A 120 5.01 20.61 24.76
N GLN A 121 4.49 19.40 24.95
CA GLN A 121 3.19 19.19 25.62
C GLN A 121 3.20 19.68 27.06
N LEU A 122 4.26 19.36 27.81
CA LEU A 122 4.42 19.80 29.19
C LEU A 122 4.42 21.33 29.27
N LYS A 123 5.20 21.99 28.40
CA LYS A 123 5.25 23.45 28.32
C LYS A 123 3.90 24.07 27.99
N ALA A 124 3.13 23.46 27.08
CA ALA A 124 1.79 23.93 26.72
C ALA A 124 0.81 23.79 27.90
N ALA A 125 0.82 22.66 28.59
CA ALA A 125 -0.02 22.40 29.75
C ALA A 125 0.32 23.33 30.93
N GLU A 126 1.62 23.58 31.18
CA GLU A 126 2.07 24.54 32.18
C GLU A 126 1.64 25.97 31.87
N MET A 127 1.68 26.36 30.59
CA MET A 127 1.18 27.66 30.15
C MET A 127 -0.34 27.78 30.38
N GLU A 128 -1.13 26.76 30.03
CA GLU A 128 -2.56 26.72 30.32
C GLU A 128 -2.83 26.83 31.83
N ARG A 129 -2.07 26.11 32.66
CA ARG A 129 -2.17 26.19 34.12
C ARG A 129 -1.89 27.60 34.62
N SER A 130 -0.88 28.27 34.06
CA SER A 130 -0.55 29.65 34.43
C SER A 130 -1.65 30.65 34.06
N LEU A 131 -2.40 30.41 32.98
CA LEU A 131 -3.53 31.23 32.57
C LEU A 131 -4.74 30.99 33.46
N LEU A 132 -5.06 29.73 33.78
CA LEU A 132 -6.13 29.39 34.73
C LEU A 132 -5.87 29.99 36.11
N GLN A 133 -4.63 29.93 36.61
CA GLN A 133 -4.25 30.58 37.87
C GLN A 133 -4.42 32.11 37.84
N LYS A 134 -4.25 32.76 36.69
CA LYS A 134 -4.55 34.20 36.55
C LYS A 134 -6.05 34.47 36.57
N GLN A 135 -6.85 33.61 35.95
CA GLN A 135 -8.32 33.72 35.94
C GLN A 135 -8.93 33.51 37.33
N GLU A 136 -8.39 32.57 38.12
CA GLU A 136 -8.77 32.36 39.52
C GLU A 136 -8.54 33.62 40.37
N LYS A 137 -7.40 34.30 40.17
CA LYS A 137 -7.12 35.60 40.82
C LYS A 137 -8.11 36.70 40.41
N MET A 138 -8.77 36.55 39.27
CA MET A 138 -9.82 37.46 38.78
C MET A 138 -11.24 37.00 39.17
N GLY A 139 -11.39 35.92 39.95
CA GLY A 139 -12.66 35.43 40.47
C GLY A 139 -13.43 34.48 39.55
N ILE A 140 -12.83 33.99 38.46
CA ILE A 140 -13.42 32.99 37.58
C ILE A 140 -13.00 31.60 38.09
N GLN A 141 -13.94 30.81 38.62
CA GLN A 141 -13.66 29.49 39.19
C GLN A 141 -13.67 28.41 38.09
N SER A 142 -12.69 27.49 38.13
CA SER A 142 -12.57 26.36 37.21
C SER A 142 -11.80 25.20 37.87
N ASP A 143 -12.22 24.82 39.08
CA ASP A 143 -11.49 23.88 39.95
C ASP A 143 -11.32 22.48 39.33
N GLU A 144 -12.36 21.91 38.72
CA GLU A 144 -12.27 20.59 38.06
C GLU A 144 -11.26 20.56 36.91
N ARG A 145 -11.24 21.63 36.09
CA ARG A 145 -10.33 21.74 34.95
C ARG A 145 -8.88 21.93 35.41
N ARG A 146 -8.67 22.64 36.51
CA ARG A 146 -7.36 22.85 37.13
C ARG A 146 -6.79 21.54 37.70
N ASP A 147 -7.61 20.76 38.40
CA ASP A 147 -7.19 19.49 38.99
C ASP A 147 -6.88 18.46 37.89
N ALA A 148 -7.71 18.39 36.84
CA ALA A 148 -7.44 17.57 35.67
C ALA A 148 -6.12 17.96 34.96
N LEU A 149 -5.87 19.27 34.79
CA LEU A 149 -4.64 19.77 34.16
C LEU A 149 -3.40 19.51 35.03
N THR A 150 -3.54 19.59 36.36
CA THR A 150 -2.45 19.28 37.29
C THR A 150 -2.08 17.80 37.25
N ALA A 151 -3.09 16.92 37.22
CA ALA A 151 -2.89 15.49 37.01
C ALA A 151 -2.22 15.21 35.64
N ARG A 152 -2.64 15.91 34.58
CA ARG A 152 -2.02 15.78 33.25
C ARG A 152 -0.55 16.21 33.23
N ILE A 153 -0.22 17.34 33.88
CA ILE A 153 1.17 17.81 34.01
C ILE A 153 2.02 16.79 34.77
N PHE A 154 1.49 16.21 35.86
CA PHE A 154 2.20 15.18 36.62
C PHE A 154 2.50 13.94 35.75
N SER A 155 1.49 13.42 35.04
CA SER A 155 1.65 12.31 34.08
C SER A 155 2.69 12.62 33.00
N LEU A 156 2.59 13.79 32.35
CA LEU A 156 3.51 14.21 31.30
C LEU A 156 4.95 14.34 31.82
N ASN A 157 5.13 14.83 33.04
CA ASN A 157 6.45 14.97 33.64
C ASN A 157 7.07 13.60 33.99
N ASP A 158 6.27 12.67 34.48
CA ASP A 158 6.71 11.30 34.76
C ASP A 158 7.12 10.57 33.47
N GLU A 159 6.27 10.63 32.43
CA GLU A 159 6.56 10.11 31.09
C GLU A 159 7.82 10.73 30.47
N LEU A 160 8.01 12.05 30.62
CA LEU A 160 9.20 12.75 30.15
C LEU A 160 10.46 12.29 30.88
N THR A 161 10.40 12.18 32.21
CA THR A 161 11.54 11.76 33.03
C THR A 161 11.97 10.33 32.70
N ALA A 162 11.00 9.42 32.52
CA ALA A 162 11.26 8.05 32.10
C ALA A 162 11.90 8.00 30.70
N SER A 163 11.36 8.76 29.74
CA SER A 163 11.87 8.82 28.36
C SER A 163 13.27 9.43 28.27
N GLU A 164 13.55 10.49 29.03
CA GLU A 164 14.87 11.12 29.11
C GLU A 164 15.90 10.18 29.74
N SER A 165 15.54 9.48 30.82
CA SER A 165 16.42 8.51 31.48
C SER A 165 16.76 7.35 30.55
N ARG A 166 15.78 6.83 29.81
CA ARG A 166 16.00 5.79 28.80
C ARG A 166 16.96 6.26 27.71
N TRP A 167 16.72 7.45 27.14
CA TRP A 167 17.56 8.03 26.10
C TRP A 167 19.01 8.24 26.57
N GLN A 168 19.21 8.82 27.76
CA GLN A 168 20.55 9.03 28.32
C GLN A 168 21.29 7.71 28.55
N ARG A 169 20.59 6.68 29.06
CA ARG A 169 21.19 5.36 29.28
C ARG A 169 21.59 4.68 27.97
N GLU A 170 20.74 4.75 26.94
CA GLU A 170 21.07 4.25 25.60
C GLU A 170 22.28 4.97 25.01
N LEU A 171 22.34 6.31 25.13
CA LEU A 171 23.46 7.11 24.64
C LEU A 171 24.79 6.71 25.32
N GLU A 172 24.77 6.47 26.63
CA GLU A 172 25.94 6.02 27.40
C GLU A 172 26.45 4.65 26.92
N LEU A 173 25.54 3.69 26.71
CA LEU A 173 25.87 2.36 26.20
C LEU A 173 26.44 2.44 24.78
N VAL A 174 25.83 3.24 23.90
CA VAL A 174 26.31 3.46 22.52
C VAL A 174 27.70 4.08 22.51
N HIS A 175 27.95 5.12 23.32
CA HIS A 175 29.27 5.74 23.42
C HIS A 175 30.33 4.76 23.95
N THR A 176 29.96 3.90 24.89
CA THR A 176 30.85 2.85 25.42
C THR A 176 31.21 1.85 24.32
N LEU A 177 30.22 1.40 23.55
CA LEU A 177 30.42 0.49 22.43
C LEU A 177 31.33 1.10 21.34
N GLN A 178 31.08 2.36 20.96
CA GLN A 178 31.91 3.06 19.97
C GLN A 178 33.36 3.20 20.43
N LYS A 179 33.59 3.51 21.72
CA LYS A 179 34.95 3.58 22.29
C LYS A 179 35.67 2.23 22.24
N LEU A 180 34.98 1.15 22.61
CA LEU A 180 35.55 -0.21 22.57
C LEU A 180 35.90 -0.64 21.14
N ARG A 181 35.12 -0.22 20.14
CA ARG A 181 35.39 -0.52 18.72
C ARG A 181 36.58 0.24 18.13
N LEU A 182 36.88 1.42 18.67
CA LEU A 182 38.02 2.26 18.25
C LEU A 182 39.34 1.83 18.88
N ALA A 183 39.31 1.01 19.95
CA ALA A 183 40.52 0.43 20.54
C ALA A 183 41.03 -0.74 19.66
N GLU A 184 42.29 -0.68 19.24
CA GLU A 184 42.94 -1.78 18.51
C GLU A 184 42.99 -3.05 19.39
N SER A 185 42.67 -4.20 18.79
CA SER A 185 42.14 -5.36 19.51
C SER A 185 43.21 -6.28 20.13
N ASP A 186 43.18 -6.46 21.46
CA ASP A 186 43.68 -7.67 22.12
C ASP A 186 42.55 -8.72 22.28
N ALA A 187 42.90 -9.96 22.65
CA ALA A 187 41.91 -11.05 22.82
C ALA A 187 40.90 -10.79 23.95
N ASP A 188 41.30 -10.04 24.99
CA ASP A 188 40.42 -9.64 26.10
C ASP A 188 39.36 -8.63 25.65
N ASP A 189 39.71 -7.74 24.72
CA ASP A 189 38.82 -6.68 24.20
C ASP A 189 37.64 -7.23 23.37
N LYS A 190 37.78 -8.43 22.80
CA LYS A 190 36.67 -9.07 22.08
C LYS A 190 35.55 -9.53 23.01
N THR A 191 35.89 -9.97 24.21
CA THR A 191 34.90 -10.44 25.19
C THR A 191 34.13 -9.28 25.80
N THR A 192 34.81 -8.18 26.10
CA THR A 192 34.20 -6.94 26.61
C THR A 192 33.34 -6.26 25.55
N LEU A 193 33.74 -6.28 24.28
CA LEU A 193 32.92 -5.81 23.16
C LEU A 193 31.61 -6.59 23.03
N GLN A 194 31.67 -7.93 23.07
CA GLN A 194 30.46 -8.76 23.01
C GLN A 194 29.51 -8.52 24.20
N GLN A 195 30.06 -8.31 25.40
CA GLN A 195 29.26 -7.96 26.58
C GLN A 195 28.56 -6.61 26.40
N ALA A 196 29.25 -5.60 25.88
CA ALA A 196 28.67 -4.29 25.61
C ALA A 196 27.57 -4.34 24.53
N GLU A 197 27.77 -5.12 23.45
CA GLU A 197 26.75 -5.34 22.41
C GLU A 197 25.50 -6.04 22.97
N THR A 198 25.69 -7.04 23.83
CA THR A 198 24.58 -7.78 24.46
C THR A 198 23.80 -6.88 25.41
N ALA A 199 24.49 -6.12 26.27
CA ALA A 199 23.87 -5.17 27.18
C ALA A 199 23.08 -4.08 26.46
N LEU A 200 23.60 -3.58 25.32
CA LEU A 200 22.89 -2.60 24.50
C LEU A 200 21.60 -3.20 23.91
N ARG A 201 21.68 -4.42 23.35
CA ARG A 201 20.51 -5.10 22.77
C ARG A 201 19.43 -5.40 23.82
N GLU A 202 19.82 -5.89 24.99
CA GLU A 202 18.88 -6.18 26.09
C GLU A 202 18.16 -4.92 26.57
N TRP A 203 18.86 -3.78 26.62
CA TRP A 203 18.26 -2.51 27.03
C TRP A 203 17.36 -1.90 25.94
N GLN A 204 17.76 -1.97 24.68
CA GLN A 204 17.02 -1.37 23.56
C GLN A 204 15.71 -2.10 23.25
N GLY A 205 15.68 -3.44 23.39
CA GLY A 205 14.53 -4.26 23.02
C GLY A 205 14.10 -4.01 21.56
N ASP A 206 12.79 -3.90 21.34
CA ASP A 206 12.20 -3.75 19.99
C ASP A 206 12.14 -2.29 19.49
N ALA A 207 12.46 -1.30 20.33
CA ALA A 207 12.29 0.11 20.00
C ALA A 207 13.55 0.95 20.36
N PRO A 208 14.65 0.81 19.62
CA PRO A 208 15.87 1.59 19.85
C PRO A 208 15.64 3.08 19.60
N VAL A 209 16.15 3.92 20.49
CA VAL A 209 16.06 5.39 20.42
C VAL A 209 17.36 6.00 19.88
N VAL A 210 18.50 5.40 20.24
CA VAL A 210 19.84 5.80 19.77
C VAL A 210 20.45 4.67 18.95
N PHE A 211 20.91 4.98 17.75
CA PHE A 211 21.56 3.99 16.88
C PHE A 211 23.09 4.15 16.94
N PRO A 212 23.86 3.07 17.19
CA PRO A 212 25.32 3.15 17.20
C PRO A 212 25.93 3.29 15.81
N GLU A 213 25.23 2.80 14.79
CA GLU A 213 25.70 2.68 13.41
C GLU A 213 24.52 2.62 12.43
N VAL A 214 24.81 2.85 11.15
CA VAL A 214 23.85 2.66 10.07
C VAL A 214 23.77 1.17 9.75
N SER A 215 22.64 0.56 10.12
CA SER A 215 22.32 -0.86 9.87
C SER A 215 21.23 -1.01 8.82
N ALA A 216 20.97 -2.25 8.38
CA ALA A 216 19.87 -2.54 7.48
C ALA A 216 18.50 -2.10 8.05
N ALA A 217 18.33 -2.16 9.37
CA ALA A 217 17.10 -1.75 10.06
C ALA A 217 16.85 -0.23 9.96
N VAL A 218 17.91 0.59 10.09
CA VAL A 218 17.81 2.06 9.96
C VAL A 218 17.41 2.43 8.53
N VAL A 219 18.04 1.78 7.54
CA VAL A 219 17.71 1.98 6.13
C VAL A 219 16.25 1.62 5.85
N ALA A 220 15.79 0.45 6.34
CA ALA A 220 14.40 0.03 6.19
C ALA A 220 13.41 1.01 6.85
N ALA A 221 13.74 1.56 8.01
CA ALA A 221 12.91 2.57 8.68
C ALA A 221 12.76 3.85 7.85
N ILE A 222 13.81 4.28 7.14
CA ILE A 222 13.73 5.47 6.27
C ILE A 222 12.90 5.17 5.02
N VAL A 223 13.10 4.01 4.41
CA VAL A 223 12.25 3.58 3.29
C VAL A 223 10.79 3.54 3.72
N ALA A 224 10.51 3.06 4.94
CA ALA A 224 9.16 3.05 5.49
C ALA A 224 8.58 4.45 5.61
N ASP A 225 9.33 5.41 6.14
CA ASP A 225 8.90 6.80 6.26
C ASP A 225 8.64 7.44 4.88
N TRP A 226 9.45 7.11 3.88
CA TRP A 226 9.32 7.67 2.53
C TRP A 226 8.18 7.04 1.72
N THR A 227 7.87 5.78 1.96
CA THR A 227 6.93 4.99 1.14
C THR A 227 5.61 4.69 1.83
N GLY A 228 5.53 4.90 3.15
CA GLY A 228 4.40 4.50 3.99
C GLY A 228 4.32 2.99 4.28
N ILE A 229 5.24 2.18 3.73
CA ILE A 229 5.25 0.72 3.92
C ILE A 229 5.96 0.41 5.25
N PRO A 230 5.36 -0.31 6.23
CA PRO A 230 5.99 -0.48 7.54
C PRO A 230 7.31 -1.27 7.51
N ALA A 231 8.37 -0.76 8.15
CA ALA A 231 9.72 -1.36 8.17
C ALA A 231 9.76 -2.78 8.73
N GLY A 232 8.95 -3.08 9.76
CA GLY A 232 8.82 -4.43 10.33
C GLY A 232 8.34 -5.48 9.32
N ARG A 233 7.58 -5.07 8.30
CA ARG A 233 7.11 -5.95 7.21
C ARG A 233 8.17 -6.21 6.14
N MET A 234 9.27 -5.45 6.10
CA MET A 234 10.22 -5.48 4.98
C MET A 234 11.35 -6.52 5.11
N VAL A 235 11.66 -7.00 6.32
CA VAL A 235 12.90 -7.80 6.54
C VAL A 235 12.68 -9.12 7.30
N LYS A 236 11.63 -9.25 8.13
CA LYS A 236 11.48 -10.44 9.01
C LYS A 236 10.15 -11.20 8.92
N ASP A 237 9.16 -10.70 8.18
CA ASP A 237 7.78 -11.23 8.25
C ASP A 237 7.12 -11.41 6.86
N GLU A 238 7.90 -11.41 5.77
CA GLU A 238 7.35 -11.58 4.41
C GLU A 238 6.82 -13.01 4.20
N ALA A 239 7.51 -14.02 4.74
CA ALA A 239 7.13 -15.42 4.58
C ALA A 239 5.82 -15.76 5.30
N SER A 240 5.67 -15.36 6.57
CA SER A 240 4.43 -15.54 7.35
C SER A 240 3.25 -14.83 6.69
N GLN A 241 3.43 -13.58 6.24
CA GLN A 241 2.38 -12.81 5.56
C GLN A 241 1.92 -13.46 4.25
N VAL A 242 2.87 -14.00 3.47
CA VAL A 242 2.56 -14.70 2.23
C VAL A 242 1.90 -16.05 2.50
N LEU A 243 2.28 -16.76 3.58
CA LEU A 243 1.63 -18.00 4.01
C LEU A 243 0.18 -17.78 4.49
N GLU A 244 -0.08 -16.69 5.22
CA GLU A 244 -1.41 -16.33 5.73
C GLU A 244 -2.27 -15.60 4.70
N LEU A 245 -1.76 -15.34 3.50
CA LEU A 245 -2.43 -14.54 2.46
C LEU A 245 -3.87 -14.99 2.18
N PRO A 246 -4.19 -16.28 1.96
CA PRO A 246 -5.58 -16.71 1.73
C PRO A 246 -6.53 -16.31 2.86
N ALA A 247 -6.10 -16.48 4.11
CA ALA A 247 -6.91 -16.14 5.28
C ALA A 247 -7.11 -14.63 5.40
N ARG A 248 -6.10 -13.81 5.08
CA ARG A 248 -6.22 -12.35 5.07
C ARG A 248 -7.13 -11.86 3.95
N LEU A 249 -7.05 -12.45 2.77
CA LEU A 249 -7.98 -12.12 1.68
C LEU A 249 -9.42 -12.49 2.04
N ALA A 250 -9.64 -13.63 2.71
CA ALA A 250 -10.96 -14.09 3.12
C ALA A 250 -11.64 -13.19 4.16
N GLN A 251 -10.87 -12.40 4.93
CA GLN A 251 -11.44 -11.39 5.84
C GLN A 251 -12.17 -10.28 5.08
N ARG A 252 -11.76 -10.00 3.83
CA ARG A 252 -12.30 -8.90 3.00
C ARG A 252 -13.18 -9.39 1.86
N VAL A 253 -12.86 -10.56 1.29
CA VAL A 253 -13.60 -11.18 0.18
C VAL A 253 -14.29 -12.44 0.67
N THR A 254 -15.61 -12.37 0.87
CA THR A 254 -16.40 -13.47 1.45
C THR A 254 -16.96 -14.41 0.39
N GLY A 255 -17.02 -15.71 0.69
CA GLY A 255 -17.67 -16.73 -0.14
C GLY A 255 -16.83 -17.24 -1.31
N GLN A 256 -15.53 -16.91 -1.34
CA GLN A 256 -14.63 -17.23 -2.46
C GLN A 256 -13.40 -18.04 -2.01
N ASP A 257 -13.48 -18.80 -0.92
CA ASP A 257 -12.32 -19.42 -0.27
C ASP A 257 -11.47 -20.27 -1.23
N GLY A 258 -12.11 -21.09 -2.07
CA GLY A 258 -11.40 -21.90 -3.08
C GLY A 258 -10.65 -21.06 -4.12
N ALA A 259 -11.24 -19.94 -4.53
CA ALA A 259 -10.60 -19.01 -5.47
C ALA A 259 -9.41 -18.28 -4.82
N LEU A 260 -9.57 -17.83 -3.57
CA LEU A 260 -8.52 -17.15 -2.80
C LEU A 260 -7.36 -18.08 -2.47
N ALA A 261 -7.64 -19.35 -2.17
CA ALA A 261 -6.63 -20.38 -1.96
C ALA A 261 -5.77 -20.58 -3.22
N GLN A 262 -6.38 -20.71 -4.40
CA GLN A 262 -5.65 -20.86 -5.67
C GLN A 262 -4.76 -19.65 -5.98
N ILE A 263 -5.26 -18.43 -5.73
CA ILE A 263 -4.45 -17.20 -5.89
C ILE A 263 -3.28 -17.22 -4.91
N GLY A 264 -3.55 -17.54 -3.64
CA GLY A 264 -2.55 -17.58 -2.58
C GLY A 264 -1.44 -18.59 -2.85
N GLU A 265 -1.77 -19.84 -3.19
CA GLU A 265 -0.79 -20.89 -3.52
C GLU A 265 0.13 -20.48 -4.67
N ARG A 266 -0.44 -19.85 -5.72
CA ARG A 266 0.34 -19.42 -6.87
C ARG A 266 1.31 -18.28 -6.53
N ILE A 267 0.85 -17.32 -5.71
CA ILE A 267 1.68 -16.21 -5.24
C ILE A 267 2.77 -16.71 -4.27
N GLN A 268 2.42 -17.62 -3.35
CA GLN A 268 3.38 -18.28 -2.45
C GLN A 268 4.49 -18.97 -3.25
N THR A 269 4.13 -19.71 -4.31
CA THR A 269 5.10 -20.38 -5.20
C THR A 269 6.05 -19.38 -5.86
N ALA A 270 5.53 -18.26 -6.37
CA ALA A 270 6.34 -17.22 -6.99
C ALA A 270 7.27 -16.53 -5.98
N ARG A 271 6.77 -16.20 -4.78
CA ARG A 271 7.53 -15.56 -3.71
C ARG A 271 8.59 -16.47 -3.09
N ALA A 272 8.37 -17.78 -3.09
CA ALA A 272 9.37 -18.77 -2.70
C ALA A 272 10.50 -18.93 -3.74
N GLY A 273 10.45 -18.22 -4.88
CA GLY A 273 11.44 -18.33 -5.95
C GLY A 273 11.38 -19.65 -6.72
N LEU A 274 10.28 -20.40 -6.58
CA LEU A 274 10.07 -21.70 -7.25
C LEU A 274 9.45 -21.57 -8.64
N GLY A 275 8.95 -20.38 -9.00
CA GLY A 275 8.41 -20.06 -10.33
C GLY A 275 9.48 -19.61 -11.34
N ASP A 276 9.09 -19.42 -12.61
CA ASP A 276 9.98 -18.81 -13.62
C ASP A 276 10.16 -17.32 -13.28
N PRO A 277 11.39 -16.85 -12.97
CA PRO A 277 11.64 -15.47 -12.56
C PRO A 277 11.43 -14.46 -13.68
N ARG A 278 11.25 -14.92 -14.93
CA ARG A 278 10.97 -14.04 -16.08
C ARG A 278 9.49 -13.78 -16.25
N LYS A 279 8.61 -14.46 -15.52
CA LYS A 279 7.15 -14.27 -15.65
C LYS A 279 6.63 -13.36 -14.54
N PRO A 280 5.46 -12.72 -14.73
CA PRO A 280 4.76 -12.05 -13.64
C PRO A 280 4.48 -13.02 -12.49
N VAL A 281 4.31 -12.47 -11.28
CA VAL A 281 4.03 -13.24 -10.05
C VAL A 281 2.85 -14.19 -10.24
N GLY A 282 1.81 -13.72 -10.92
CA GLY A 282 0.66 -14.51 -11.31
C GLY A 282 -0.18 -13.80 -12.36
N VAL A 283 -0.84 -14.58 -13.21
CA VAL A 283 -1.82 -14.10 -14.19
C VAL A 283 -3.09 -14.89 -13.99
N PHE A 284 -4.13 -14.22 -13.50
CA PHE A 284 -5.39 -14.82 -13.08
C PHE A 284 -6.55 -14.23 -13.87
N MET A 285 -7.49 -15.07 -14.31
CA MET A 285 -8.74 -14.62 -14.89
C MET A 285 -9.90 -15.05 -13.98
N LEU A 286 -10.48 -14.07 -13.30
CA LEU A 286 -11.61 -14.23 -12.40
C LEU A 286 -12.91 -14.19 -13.19
N ALA A 287 -13.60 -15.32 -13.28
CA ALA A 287 -14.79 -15.47 -14.09
C ALA A 287 -16.00 -15.81 -13.23
N GLY A 288 -17.07 -15.03 -13.32
CA GLY A 288 -18.28 -15.24 -12.53
C GLY A 288 -19.25 -14.07 -12.62
N PRO A 289 -20.36 -14.10 -11.86
CA PRO A 289 -21.37 -13.04 -11.86
C PRO A 289 -20.82 -11.67 -11.42
N SER A 290 -21.56 -10.60 -11.73
CA SER A 290 -21.21 -9.26 -11.25
C SER A 290 -21.45 -9.12 -9.75
N GLY A 291 -20.62 -8.33 -9.07
CA GLY A 291 -20.80 -8.01 -7.65
C GLY A 291 -20.44 -9.12 -6.66
N VAL A 292 -19.74 -10.19 -7.08
CA VAL A 292 -19.32 -11.31 -6.22
C VAL A 292 -17.94 -11.13 -5.57
N GLY A 293 -17.28 -9.98 -5.79
CA GLY A 293 -15.99 -9.65 -5.16
C GLY A 293 -14.76 -9.71 -6.05
N LYS A 294 -14.89 -9.89 -7.38
CA LYS A 294 -13.74 -9.95 -8.31
C LYS A 294 -12.80 -8.74 -8.21
N THR A 295 -13.36 -7.53 -8.26
CA THR A 295 -12.61 -6.26 -8.09
C THR A 295 -12.07 -6.11 -6.67
N GLU A 296 -12.84 -6.52 -5.67
CA GLU A 296 -12.44 -6.46 -4.25
C GLU A 296 -11.22 -7.34 -3.97
N THR A 297 -11.11 -8.50 -4.63
CA THR A 297 -9.92 -9.36 -4.57
C THR A 297 -8.66 -8.63 -5.02
N ALA A 298 -8.73 -7.84 -6.09
CA ALA A 298 -7.57 -7.10 -6.57
C ALA A 298 -7.13 -6.02 -5.56
N LEU A 299 -8.10 -5.34 -4.95
CA LEU A 299 -7.87 -4.33 -3.93
C LEU A 299 -7.28 -4.93 -2.64
N ALA A 300 -7.88 -6.01 -2.14
CA ALA A 300 -7.39 -6.76 -0.99
C ALA A 300 -5.97 -7.31 -1.23
N LEU A 301 -5.68 -7.73 -2.45
CA LEU A 301 -4.35 -8.22 -2.82
C LEU A 301 -3.29 -7.11 -2.86
N ALA A 302 -3.66 -5.94 -3.40
CA ALA A 302 -2.78 -4.77 -3.43
C ALA A 302 -2.40 -4.32 -2.01
N GLU A 303 -3.38 -4.29 -1.11
CA GLU A 303 -3.16 -3.98 0.30
C GLU A 303 -2.29 -5.03 1.01
N ALA A 304 -2.61 -6.32 0.84
CA ALA A 304 -1.95 -7.40 1.57
C ALA A 304 -0.49 -7.64 1.15
N ILE A 305 -0.17 -7.52 -0.14
CA ILE A 305 1.17 -7.85 -0.67
C ILE A 305 2.01 -6.61 -0.95
N TYR A 306 1.37 -5.57 -1.49
CA TYR A 306 2.09 -4.41 -2.01
C TYR A 306 2.00 -3.20 -1.08
N GLY A 307 1.33 -3.32 0.07
CA GLY A 307 1.37 -2.33 1.14
C GLY A 307 0.45 -1.13 0.92
N GLY A 308 -0.55 -1.25 0.06
CA GLY A 308 -1.63 -0.26 -0.03
C GLY A 308 -2.43 -0.28 -1.34
N GLU A 309 -3.61 0.32 -1.30
CA GLU A 309 -4.55 0.39 -2.43
C GLU A 309 -4.00 1.22 -3.61
N GLN A 310 -3.08 2.16 -3.35
CA GLN A 310 -2.40 2.96 -4.38
C GLN A 310 -1.53 2.13 -5.34
N ASN A 311 -1.21 0.88 -4.96
CA ASN A 311 -0.47 -0.06 -5.79
C ASN A 311 -1.40 -0.94 -6.65
N LEU A 312 -2.70 -0.60 -6.72
CA LEU A 312 -3.64 -1.16 -7.68
C LEU A 312 -3.72 -0.28 -8.93
N VAL A 313 -3.26 -0.81 -10.07
CA VAL A 313 -3.44 -0.21 -11.38
C VAL A 313 -4.70 -0.79 -12.00
N THR A 314 -5.77 0.00 -12.09
CA THR A 314 -7.05 -0.43 -12.68
C THR A 314 -7.18 0.11 -14.09
N ILE A 315 -7.51 -0.78 -15.04
CA ILE A 315 -7.78 -0.41 -16.42
C ILE A 315 -9.11 -1.01 -16.84
N ASN A 316 -10.05 -0.15 -17.22
CA ASN A 316 -11.35 -0.56 -17.71
C ASN A 316 -11.27 -0.95 -19.19
N MET A 317 -11.46 -2.23 -19.52
CA MET A 317 -11.36 -2.72 -20.89
C MET A 317 -12.54 -2.28 -21.77
N SER A 318 -13.63 -1.81 -21.18
CA SER A 318 -14.73 -1.19 -21.93
C SER A 318 -14.32 0.12 -22.62
N GLU A 319 -13.21 0.76 -22.23
CA GLU A 319 -12.63 1.91 -22.95
C GLU A 319 -11.81 1.50 -24.18
N PHE A 320 -11.46 0.21 -24.31
CA PHE A 320 -10.54 -0.31 -25.32
C PHE A 320 -11.24 -1.21 -26.35
N GLN A 321 -12.47 -0.89 -26.70
CA GLN A 321 -13.28 -1.64 -27.66
C GLN A 321 -12.83 -1.45 -29.11
N GLU A 322 -12.13 -0.34 -29.42
CA GLU A 322 -11.74 0.03 -30.76
C GLU A 322 -10.23 -0.10 -30.99
N ALA A 323 -9.81 -0.57 -32.18
CA ALA A 323 -8.40 -0.81 -32.50
C ALA A 323 -7.48 0.40 -32.26
N HIS A 324 -7.97 1.63 -32.48
CA HIS A 324 -7.16 2.83 -32.31
C HIS A 324 -6.85 3.17 -30.83
N THR A 325 -7.76 2.81 -29.92
CA THR A 325 -7.60 2.99 -28.46
C THR A 325 -6.56 2.03 -27.88
N VAL A 326 -6.33 0.86 -28.50
CA VAL A 326 -5.31 -0.10 -28.06
C VAL A 326 -3.91 0.51 -28.02
N SER A 327 -3.63 1.44 -28.94
CA SER A 327 -2.34 2.14 -28.98
C SER A 327 -2.11 3.01 -27.74
N THR A 328 -3.14 3.51 -27.07
CA THR A 328 -2.98 4.34 -25.86
C THR A 328 -2.61 3.51 -24.62
N LEU A 329 -2.88 2.19 -24.59
CA LEU A 329 -2.40 1.31 -23.51
C LEU A 329 -0.87 1.23 -23.48
N LYS A 330 -0.27 1.02 -24.66
CA LYS A 330 1.18 0.86 -24.84
C LYS A 330 1.91 2.20 -24.99
N GLY A 331 1.24 3.19 -25.58
CA GLY A 331 1.78 4.47 -25.99
C GLY A 331 1.68 4.62 -27.51
N ALA A 332 1.29 5.82 -27.97
CA ALA A 332 1.12 6.08 -29.39
C ALA A 332 2.47 5.96 -30.14
N PRO A 333 2.51 5.32 -31.33
CA PRO A 333 3.73 5.23 -32.13
C PRO A 333 4.13 6.58 -32.76
N PRO A 334 5.38 6.71 -33.25
CA PRO A 334 5.83 7.94 -33.91
C PRO A 334 4.90 8.38 -35.04
N GLY A 335 4.40 9.62 -34.96
CA GLY A 335 3.53 10.22 -35.99
C GLY A 335 2.03 10.28 -35.64
N TYR A 336 1.63 9.77 -34.48
CA TYR A 336 0.25 9.85 -33.97
C TYR A 336 0.10 10.87 -32.82
N VAL A 337 -1.12 11.38 -32.60
CA VAL A 337 -1.43 12.27 -31.47
C VAL A 337 -1.23 11.49 -30.16
N GLY A 338 -0.49 12.06 -29.19
CA GLY A 338 -0.08 11.39 -27.96
C GLY A 338 1.31 10.76 -27.99
N TYR A 339 2.06 10.89 -29.11
CA TYR A 339 3.46 10.47 -29.17
C TYR A 339 4.33 11.27 -28.18
N GLY A 340 5.01 10.59 -27.27
CA GLY A 340 5.82 11.22 -26.20
C GLY A 340 5.18 11.22 -24.81
N GLU A 341 3.91 10.82 -24.68
CA GLU A 341 3.16 10.86 -23.41
C GLU A 341 3.18 9.52 -22.65
N GLY A 342 3.77 8.47 -23.23
CA GLY A 342 3.74 7.11 -22.70
C GLY A 342 2.37 6.45 -22.84
N GLY A 343 2.28 5.16 -22.55
CA GLY A 343 1.00 4.44 -22.52
C GLY A 343 0.38 4.45 -21.13
N VAL A 344 -0.95 4.35 -21.06
CA VAL A 344 -1.69 4.31 -19.78
C VAL A 344 -1.19 3.15 -18.90
N LEU A 345 -1.01 1.97 -19.48
CA LEU A 345 -0.53 0.79 -18.76
C LEU A 345 0.99 0.85 -18.52
N THR A 346 1.76 1.19 -19.57
CA THR A 346 3.22 1.19 -19.51
C THR A 346 3.76 2.21 -18.51
N GLU A 347 3.17 3.40 -18.44
CA GLU A 347 3.54 4.42 -17.45
C GLU A 347 3.11 4.05 -16.03
N ALA A 348 1.90 3.49 -15.86
CA ALA A 348 1.41 3.10 -14.55
C ALA A 348 2.31 2.04 -13.90
N VAL A 349 2.69 1.01 -14.67
CA VAL A 349 3.58 -0.06 -14.20
C VAL A 349 5.02 0.43 -14.07
N ARG A 350 5.51 1.34 -14.92
CA ARG A 350 6.84 1.94 -14.74
C ARG A 350 6.92 2.75 -13.43
N ARG A 351 5.86 3.45 -13.06
CA ARG A 351 5.78 4.20 -11.79
C ARG A 351 5.59 3.28 -10.59
N HIS A 352 4.89 2.16 -10.76
CA HIS A 352 4.61 1.18 -9.71
C HIS A 352 4.94 -0.25 -10.18
N PRO A 353 6.23 -0.64 -10.21
CA PRO A 353 6.63 -1.97 -10.72
C PRO A 353 6.16 -3.12 -9.81
N TRP A 354 5.86 -2.82 -8.54
CA TRP A 354 5.26 -3.73 -7.57
C TRP A 354 3.79 -3.38 -7.41
N SER A 355 2.96 -3.92 -8.29
CA SER A 355 1.54 -3.58 -8.33
C SER A 355 0.66 -4.77 -8.68
N VAL A 356 -0.62 -4.61 -8.35
CA VAL A 356 -1.69 -5.42 -8.92
C VAL A 356 -2.21 -4.69 -10.15
N VAL A 357 -2.19 -5.34 -11.31
CA VAL A 357 -2.79 -4.80 -12.54
C VAL A 357 -4.14 -5.47 -12.74
N LEU A 358 -5.21 -4.71 -12.59
CA LEU A 358 -6.59 -5.13 -12.80
C LEU A 358 -7.05 -4.74 -14.20
N LEU A 359 -7.36 -5.72 -15.03
CA LEU A 359 -8.01 -5.56 -16.34
C LEU A 359 -9.49 -5.89 -16.17
N ASP A 360 -10.32 -4.86 -15.99
CA ASP A 360 -11.75 -5.05 -15.75
C ASP A 360 -12.53 -5.25 -17.05
N GLU A 361 -13.53 -6.14 -17.02
CA GLU A 361 -14.40 -6.49 -18.16
C GLU A 361 -13.63 -6.88 -19.44
N ILE A 362 -12.63 -7.76 -19.34
CA ILE A 362 -11.74 -8.12 -20.47
C ILE A 362 -12.48 -8.65 -21.69
N GLU A 363 -13.67 -9.24 -21.54
CA GLU A 363 -14.51 -9.68 -22.67
C GLU A 363 -14.96 -8.54 -23.61
N LYS A 364 -14.90 -7.29 -23.15
CA LYS A 364 -15.27 -6.11 -23.94
C LYS A 364 -14.10 -5.58 -24.77
N ALA A 365 -12.87 -5.97 -24.46
CA ALA A 365 -11.67 -5.47 -25.15
C ALA A 365 -11.65 -5.85 -26.63
N HIS A 366 -11.01 -5.01 -27.44
CA HIS A 366 -10.64 -5.37 -28.81
C HIS A 366 -9.66 -6.55 -28.83
N HIS A 367 -9.71 -7.40 -29.86
CA HIS A 367 -8.87 -8.59 -29.97
C HIS A 367 -7.35 -8.28 -29.88
N ASP A 368 -6.91 -7.16 -30.45
CA ASP A 368 -5.50 -6.72 -30.42
C ASP A 368 -4.98 -6.48 -29.00
N VAL A 369 -5.87 -6.19 -28.02
CA VAL A 369 -5.50 -6.09 -26.61
C VAL A 369 -5.02 -7.46 -26.11
N HIS A 370 -5.68 -8.55 -26.49
CA HIS A 370 -5.28 -9.89 -26.09
C HIS A 370 -3.88 -10.25 -26.59
N GLU A 371 -3.57 -9.88 -27.85
CA GLU A 371 -2.25 -10.13 -28.45
C GLU A 371 -1.14 -9.32 -27.77
N LEU A 372 -1.43 -8.06 -27.40
CA LEU A 372 -0.50 -7.19 -26.68
C LEU A 372 0.00 -7.85 -25.39
N PHE A 373 -0.89 -8.52 -24.65
CA PHE A 373 -0.54 -9.13 -23.37
C PHE A 373 0.19 -10.48 -23.47
N TYR A 374 0.27 -11.12 -24.65
CA TYR A 374 1.00 -12.40 -24.78
C TYR A 374 2.45 -12.28 -24.32
N GLN A 375 3.12 -11.18 -24.67
CA GLN A 375 4.51 -10.95 -24.26
C GLN A 375 4.63 -10.72 -22.75
N VAL A 376 3.67 -9.98 -22.17
CA VAL A 376 3.63 -9.72 -20.73
C VAL A 376 3.47 -11.03 -19.95
N PHE A 377 2.54 -11.90 -20.36
CA PHE A 377 2.30 -13.17 -19.67
C PHE A 377 3.46 -14.17 -19.78
N ASP A 378 4.13 -14.21 -20.94
CA ASP A 378 5.19 -15.19 -21.21
C ASP A 378 6.58 -14.73 -20.74
N LYS A 379 6.89 -13.43 -20.86
CA LYS A 379 8.23 -12.87 -20.66
C LYS A 379 8.30 -11.79 -19.58
N GLY A 380 7.17 -11.46 -18.94
CA GLY A 380 7.14 -10.48 -17.84
C GLY A 380 7.62 -9.10 -18.26
N GLY A 381 7.43 -8.73 -19.53
CA GLY A 381 7.85 -7.42 -20.02
C GLY A 381 7.16 -7.03 -21.32
N MET A 382 7.09 -5.74 -21.57
CA MET A 382 6.50 -5.14 -22.76
C MET A 382 7.29 -3.88 -23.12
N GLU A 383 7.48 -3.61 -24.41
CA GLU A 383 8.00 -2.32 -24.86
C GLU A 383 6.88 -1.28 -24.89
N ASP A 384 7.16 -0.02 -24.62
CA ASP A 384 6.20 1.07 -24.86
C ASP A 384 6.16 1.49 -26.34
N GLY A 385 5.37 2.51 -26.68
CA GLY A 385 5.33 3.09 -28.03
C GLY A 385 6.65 3.73 -28.50
N GLU A 386 7.61 3.91 -27.59
CA GLU A 386 8.91 4.53 -27.83
C GLU A 386 10.08 3.54 -27.90
N GLY A 387 9.82 2.25 -27.63
CA GLY A 387 10.80 1.18 -27.56
C GLY A 387 11.46 1.01 -26.18
N THR A 388 10.95 1.67 -25.14
CA THR A 388 11.43 1.50 -23.77
C THR A 388 10.86 0.22 -23.18
N HIS A 389 11.71 -0.63 -22.60
CA HIS A 389 11.26 -1.84 -21.93
C HIS A 389 10.61 -1.54 -20.57
N VAL A 390 9.44 -2.10 -20.33
CA VAL A 390 8.70 -2.04 -19.06
C VAL A 390 8.63 -3.43 -18.46
N ASP A 391 9.05 -3.56 -17.19
CA ASP A 391 9.13 -4.83 -16.46
C ASP A 391 7.83 -5.10 -15.68
N PHE A 392 7.27 -6.31 -15.86
CA PHE A 392 6.06 -6.83 -15.22
C PHE A 392 6.33 -8.01 -14.29
N LYS A 393 7.58 -8.46 -14.11
CA LYS A 393 7.92 -9.65 -13.30
C LYS A 393 7.44 -9.54 -11.85
N ASN A 394 7.42 -8.32 -11.32
CA ASN A 394 6.97 -8.02 -9.96
C ASN A 394 5.48 -7.69 -9.83
N THR A 395 4.73 -7.80 -10.93
CA THR A 395 3.29 -7.50 -10.96
C THR A 395 2.44 -8.76 -10.83
N THR A 396 1.25 -8.60 -10.26
CA THR A 396 0.20 -9.62 -10.33
C THR A 396 -0.92 -9.13 -11.24
N LEU A 397 -1.23 -9.89 -12.29
CA LEU A 397 -2.26 -9.52 -13.25
C LEU A 397 -3.57 -10.24 -12.90
N LEU A 398 -4.62 -9.46 -12.66
CA LEU A 398 -5.99 -9.95 -12.49
C LEU A 398 -6.84 -9.45 -13.64
N LEU A 399 -7.47 -10.38 -14.34
CA LEU A 399 -8.44 -10.11 -15.39
C LEU A 399 -9.80 -10.50 -14.86
N THR A 400 -10.81 -9.66 -15.02
CA THR A 400 -12.18 -10.00 -14.59
C THR A 400 -13.07 -10.13 -15.81
N THR A 401 -13.94 -11.13 -15.76
CA THR A 401 -14.92 -11.36 -16.82
C THR A 401 -16.26 -11.80 -16.27
N ASN A 402 -17.33 -11.39 -16.95
CA ASN A 402 -18.69 -11.87 -16.69
C ASN A 402 -19.11 -13.00 -17.65
N VAL A 403 -18.21 -13.47 -18.52
CA VAL A 403 -18.48 -14.61 -19.41
C VAL A 403 -18.75 -15.86 -18.57
N GLY A 404 -19.85 -16.55 -18.87
CA GLY A 404 -20.28 -17.76 -18.16
C GLY A 404 -20.98 -17.49 -16.82
N SER A 405 -21.37 -16.25 -16.52
CA SER A 405 -22.13 -15.91 -15.30
C SER A 405 -23.42 -16.72 -15.19
N ASP A 406 -24.22 -16.82 -16.25
CA ASP A 406 -25.50 -17.54 -16.23
C ASP A 406 -25.31 -19.03 -15.97
N LEU A 407 -24.27 -19.62 -16.59
CA LEU A 407 -23.92 -21.01 -16.39
C LEU A 407 -23.50 -21.28 -14.94
N ILE A 408 -22.63 -20.44 -14.38
CA ILE A 408 -22.18 -20.56 -12.99
C ILE A 408 -23.36 -20.43 -12.04
N SER A 409 -24.23 -19.43 -12.25
CA SER A 409 -25.44 -19.24 -11.43
C SER A 409 -26.32 -20.49 -11.46
N GLN A 410 -26.64 -21.03 -12.65
CA GLN A 410 -27.47 -22.24 -12.79
C GLN A 410 -26.84 -23.46 -12.12
N MET A 411 -25.54 -23.68 -12.28
CA MET A 411 -24.84 -24.82 -11.65
C MET A 411 -24.73 -24.68 -10.13
N CYS A 412 -24.87 -23.47 -9.59
CA CYS A 412 -24.79 -23.18 -8.16
C CYS A 412 -26.18 -22.97 -7.50
N GLU A 413 -27.28 -23.13 -8.24
CA GLU A 413 -28.64 -22.99 -7.70
C GLU A 413 -28.95 -24.05 -6.63
N ASP A 414 -28.49 -25.29 -6.84
CA ASP A 414 -28.64 -26.39 -5.88
C ASP A 414 -27.29 -26.72 -5.22
N PRO A 415 -27.10 -26.37 -3.93
CA PRO A 415 -25.87 -26.67 -3.20
C PRO A 415 -25.50 -28.16 -3.16
N ALA A 416 -26.47 -29.07 -3.29
CA ALA A 416 -26.22 -30.51 -3.27
C ALA A 416 -25.66 -31.03 -4.61
N LEU A 417 -25.89 -30.31 -5.71
CA LEU A 417 -25.44 -30.67 -7.06
C LEU A 417 -24.27 -29.79 -7.54
N MET A 418 -23.79 -28.88 -6.69
CA MET A 418 -22.72 -27.95 -7.03
C MET A 418 -21.43 -28.73 -7.39
N PRO A 419 -20.83 -28.48 -8.57
CA PRO A 419 -19.57 -29.11 -8.93
C PRO A 419 -18.43 -28.60 -8.06
N ASP A 420 -17.35 -29.38 -7.97
CA ASP A 420 -16.11 -28.88 -7.41
C ASP A 420 -15.46 -27.81 -8.33
N ALA A 421 -14.41 -27.15 -7.83
CA ALA A 421 -13.74 -26.08 -8.57
C ALA A 421 -13.20 -26.54 -9.93
N THR A 422 -12.78 -27.80 -10.05
CA THR A 422 -12.31 -28.38 -11.31
C THR A 422 -13.47 -28.57 -12.30
N GLY A 423 -14.59 -29.14 -11.85
CA GLY A 423 -15.79 -29.33 -12.66
C GLY A 423 -16.38 -28.01 -13.15
N LEU A 424 -16.42 -26.97 -12.29
CA LEU A 424 -16.85 -25.63 -12.69
C LEU A 424 -15.93 -25.03 -13.77
N LYS A 425 -14.61 -25.19 -13.62
CA LYS A 425 -13.64 -24.71 -14.60
C LYS A 425 -13.79 -25.42 -15.95
N GLU A 426 -14.02 -26.74 -15.94
CA GLU A 426 -14.25 -27.52 -17.15
C GLU A 426 -15.54 -27.11 -17.86
N ALA A 427 -16.62 -26.89 -17.11
CA ALA A 427 -17.90 -26.41 -17.63
C ALA A 427 -17.81 -24.98 -18.21
N LEU A 428 -16.98 -24.13 -17.60
CA LEU A 428 -16.80 -22.73 -18.02
C LEU A 428 -15.94 -22.61 -19.30
N MET A 429 -15.01 -23.53 -19.52
CA MET A 429 -14.03 -23.45 -20.61
C MET A 429 -14.64 -23.35 -22.02
N PRO A 430 -15.72 -24.10 -22.38
CA PRO A 430 -16.43 -23.91 -23.64
C PRO A 430 -16.98 -22.50 -23.84
N GLU A 431 -17.56 -21.87 -22.81
CA GLU A 431 -18.09 -20.51 -22.90
C GLU A 431 -16.96 -19.49 -23.08
N LEU A 432 -15.87 -19.63 -22.32
CA LEU A 432 -14.70 -18.76 -22.46
C LEU A 432 -14.08 -18.85 -23.86
N ARG A 433 -14.01 -20.04 -24.47
CA ARG A 433 -13.47 -20.23 -25.83
C ARG A 433 -14.28 -19.55 -26.93
N LYS A 434 -15.54 -19.19 -26.68
CA LYS A 434 -16.35 -18.40 -27.64
C LYS A 434 -15.88 -16.94 -27.71
N HIS A 435 -15.34 -16.41 -26.62
CA HIS A 435 -14.92 -15.01 -26.51
C HIS A 435 -13.39 -14.84 -26.57
N PHE A 436 -12.64 -15.78 -26.02
CA PHE A 436 -11.19 -15.67 -25.88
C PHE A 436 -10.46 -16.71 -26.73
N PRO A 437 -9.36 -16.32 -27.41
CA PRO A 437 -8.52 -17.27 -28.13
C PRO A 437 -7.91 -18.32 -27.20
N ALA A 438 -7.76 -19.56 -27.68
CA ALA A 438 -7.12 -20.63 -26.91
C ALA A 438 -5.69 -20.27 -26.46
N ALA A 439 -4.96 -19.50 -27.29
CA ALA A 439 -3.64 -18.98 -26.95
C ALA A 439 -3.67 -18.04 -25.73
N PHE A 440 -4.71 -17.23 -25.59
CA PHE A 440 -4.90 -16.35 -24.44
C PHE A 440 -5.25 -17.16 -23.18
N LEU A 441 -6.24 -18.05 -23.29
CA LEU A 441 -6.68 -18.91 -22.18
C LEU A 441 -5.57 -19.83 -21.65
N GLY A 442 -4.67 -20.29 -22.52
CA GLY A 442 -3.53 -21.13 -22.12
C GLY A 442 -2.45 -20.42 -21.30
N ARG A 443 -2.51 -19.08 -21.19
CA ARG A 443 -1.53 -18.25 -20.46
C ARG A 443 -2.05 -17.72 -19.12
N VAL A 444 -3.35 -17.86 -18.88
CA VAL A 444 -4.01 -17.35 -17.67
C VAL A 444 -4.51 -18.50 -16.81
N THR A 445 -4.48 -18.32 -15.49
CA THR A 445 -5.13 -19.24 -14.57
C THR A 445 -6.59 -18.83 -14.42
N VAL A 446 -7.49 -19.58 -15.04
CA VAL A 446 -8.95 -19.34 -14.91
C VAL A 446 -9.42 -19.78 -13.53
N ILE A 447 -10.05 -18.86 -12.81
CA ILE A 447 -10.58 -19.05 -11.46
C ILE A 447 -12.07 -18.70 -11.46
N PRO A 448 -12.96 -19.70 -11.33
CA PRO A 448 -14.40 -19.45 -11.19
C PRO A 448 -14.72 -18.74 -9.87
N TYR A 449 -15.61 -17.74 -9.92
CA TYR A 449 -16.16 -17.07 -8.75
C TYR A 449 -17.63 -17.46 -8.58
N LEU A 450 -18.00 -17.79 -7.35
CA LEU A 450 -19.31 -18.32 -7.01
C LEU A 450 -20.31 -17.18 -6.74
N PRO A 451 -21.61 -17.40 -6.99
CA PRO A 451 -22.66 -16.52 -6.48
C PRO A 451 -22.62 -16.44 -4.95
N LEU A 452 -23.01 -15.30 -4.39
CA LEU A 452 -22.97 -15.08 -2.95
C LEU A 452 -24.15 -15.79 -2.26
N ASP A 453 -23.85 -16.69 -1.33
CA ASP A 453 -24.84 -17.35 -0.49
C ASP A 453 -25.40 -16.38 0.59
N GLU A 454 -26.43 -16.82 1.31
CA GLU A 454 -27.09 -16.01 2.34
C GLU A 454 -26.13 -15.59 3.47
N THR A 455 -25.26 -16.50 3.89
CA THR A 455 -24.24 -16.24 4.91
C THR A 455 -23.26 -15.16 4.47
N SER A 456 -22.73 -15.25 3.24
CA SER A 456 -21.80 -14.27 2.69
C SER A 456 -22.45 -12.91 2.52
N ARG A 457 -23.71 -12.87 2.06
CA ARG A 457 -24.50 -11.62 1.95
C ARG A 457 -24.67 -10.94 3.31
N GLY A 458 -24.96 -11.70 4.36
CA GLY A 458 -25.05 -11.18 5.72
C GLY A 458 -23.73 -10.64 6.28
N VAL A 459 -22.60 -11.25 5.95
CA VAL A 459 -21.26 -10.72 6.30
C VAL A 459 -20.98 -9.42 5.56
N ILE A 460 -21.27 -9.35 4.26
CA ILE A 460 -21.07 -8.15 3.43
C ILE A 460 -21.93 -6.97 3.94
N ALA A 461 -23.18 -7.24 4.29
CA ALA A 461 -24.07 -6.23 4.88
C ALA A 461 -23.48 -5.65 6.18
N ARG A 462 -22.98 -6.51 7.08
CA ARG A 462 -22.29 -6.11 8.31
C ARG A 462 -21.06 -5.26 8.02
N LEU A 463 -20.18 -5.69 7.12
CA LEU A 463 -18.99 -4.93 6.73
C LEU A 463 -19.31 -3.51 6.20
N HIS A 464 -20.45 -3.32 5.54
CA HIS A 464 -20.88 -2.00 5.09
C HIS A 464 -21.52 -1.16 6.21
N LEU A 465 -22.31 -1.78 7.08
CA LEU A 465 -22.86 -1.11 8.26
C LEU A 465 -21.77 -0.70 9.25
N ASP A 466 -20.75 -1.53 9.48
CA ASP A 466 -19.62 -1.23 10.35
C ASP A 466 -18.81 -0.03 9.85
N ARG A 467 -18.64 0.09 8.52
CA ARG A 467 -18.03 1.28 7.90
C ARG A 467 -18.88 2.54 8.14
N LEU A 468 -20.20 2.42 8.14
CA LEU A 468 -21.09 3.54 8.48
C LEU A 468 -20.98 3.90 9.97
N VAL A 469 -20.91 2.90 10.86
CA VAL A 469 -20.72 3.08 12.30
C VAL A 469 -19.41 3.82 12.58
N ALA A 470 -18.30 3.36 12.01
CA ALA A 470 -17.00 4.00 12.17
C ALA A 470 -17.02 5.47 11.69
N ARG A 471 -17.61 5.73 10.52
CA ARG A 471 -17.73 7.09 9.97
C ARG A 471 -18.52 8.03 10.88
N MET A 472 -19.63 7.56 11.46
CA MET A 472 -20.43 8.35 12.42
C MET A 472 -19.65 8.63 13.71
N GLY A 473 -18.88 7.66 14.21
CA GLY A 473 -18.03 7.83 15.39
C GLY A 473 -16.92 8.86 15.16
N GLU A 474 -16.20 8.77 14.05
CA GLU A 474 -15.08 9.66 13.74
C GLU A 474 -15.52 11.10 13.42
N GLN A 475 -16.55 11.27 12.59
CA GLN A 475 -16.95 12.60 12.11
C GLN A 475 -17.87 13.35 13.08
N HIS A 476 -18.65 12.62 13.87
CA HIS A 476 -19.71 13.20 14.69
C HIS A 476 -19.64 12.83 16.17
N GLY A 477 -18.75 11.91 16.58
CA GLY A 477 -18.60 11.50 17.98
C GLY A 477 -19.79 10.71 18.53
N VAL A 478 -20.59 10.10 17.64
CA VAL A 478 -21.82 9.37 17.99
C VAL A 478 -21.59 7.88 17.88
N THR A 479 -22.08 7.14 18.88
CA THR A 479 -22.08 5.67 18.81
C THR A 479 -23.27 5.22 17.99
N LEU A 480 -23.03 4.58 16.85
CA LEU A 480 -24.09 3.97 16.05
C LEU A 480 -24.11 2.46 16.31
N THR A 481 -25.27 1.89 16.61
CA THR A 481 -25.43 0.42 16.68
C THR A 481 -26.56 -0.02 15.77
N TYR A 482 -26.57 -1.30 15.37
CA TYR A 482 -27.61 -1.89 14.55
C TYR A 482 -27.96 -3.30 15.03
N SER A 483 -29.21 -3.71 14.80
CA SER A 483 -29.71 -5.04 15.17
C SER A 483 -29.40 -6.11 14.12
N GLU A 484 -29.29 -7.37 14.53
CA GLU A 484 -29.18 -8.51 13.59
C GLU A 484 -30.43 -8.68 12.72
N GLU A 485 -31.60 -8.26 13.22
CA GLU A 485 -32.85 -8.23 12.45
C GLU A 485 -32.75 -7.29 11.25
N LEU A 486 -32.05 -6.17 11.37
CA LEU A 486 -31.77 -5.28 10.24
C LEU A 486 -30.91 -5.97 9.18
N VAL A 487 -29.90 -6.73 9.59
CA VAL A 487 -29.04 -7.47 8.67
C VAL A 487 -29.85 -8.51 7.90
N ALA A 488 -30.66 -9.31 8.61
CA ALA A 488 -31.57 -10.29 8.00
C ALA A 488 -32.56 -9.63 7.04
N HIS A 489 -33.14 -8.47 7.41
CA HIS A 489 -34.05 -7.71 6.56
C HIS A 489 -33.38 -7.22 5.27
N ILE A 490 -32.16 -6.66 5.34
CA ILE A 490 -31.41 -6.22 4.16
C ILE A 490 -31.16 -7.40 3.20
N VAL A 491 -30.76 -8.56 3.74
CA VAL A 491 -30.51 -9.77 2.94
C VAL A 491 -31.80 -10.30 2.30
N ALA A 492 -32.92 -10.27 3.02
CA ALA A 492 -34.22 -10.69 2.51
C ALA A 492 -34.75 -9.78 1.39
N CYS A 493 -34.53 -8.46 1.48
CA CYS A 493 -34.93 -7.49 0.46
C CYS A 493 -34.09 -7.55 -0.82
N CYS A 494 -32.95 -8.25 -0.82
CA CYS A 494 -32.01 -8.33 -1.94
C CYS A 494 -31.87 -9.78 -2.45
N PRO A 495 -32.77 -10.25 -3.33
CA PRO A 495 -32.77 -11.62 -3.83
C PRO A 495 -31.53 -11.95 -4.69
N MET A 496 -31.17 -13.24 -4.70
CA MET A 496 -29.93 -13.80 -5.25
C MET A 496 -29.71 -13.57 -6.76
N HIS A 497 -30.77 -13.30 -7.52
CA HIS A 497 -30.74 -13.35 -9.00
C HIS A 497 -30.22 -12.07 -9.66
N GLU A 498 -30.02 -10.97 -8.92
CA GLU A 498 -29.63 -9.69 -9.50
C GLU A 498 -28.36 -9.12 -8.85
N THR A 499 -27.31 -8.94 -9.65
CA THR A 499 -26.13 -8.06 -9.42
C THR A 499 -25.31 -8.18 -8.10
N GLY A 500 -25.45 -9.28 -7.35
CA GLY A 500 -24.54 -9.63 -6.23
C GLY A 500 -24.53 -8.59 -5.10
N ALA A 501 -23.36 -8.32 -4.51
CA ALA A 501 -23.19 -7.37 -3.39
C ALA A 501 -23.60 -5.94 -3.73
N ARG A 502 -23.61 -5.55 -5.02
CA ARG A 502 -23.93 -4.17 -5.44
C ARG A 502 -25.35 -3.76 -5.03
N LEU A 503 -26.32 -4.68 -5.04
CA LEU A 503 -27.68 -4.37 -4.58
C LEU A 503 -27.74 -4.13 -3.08
N LEU A 504 -27.04 -4.94 -2.29
CA LEU A 504 -26.99 -4.78 -0.83
C LEU A 504 -26.45 -3.39 -0.46
N ILE A 505 -25.35 -3.00 -1.11
CA ILE A 505 -24.72 -1.69 -0.92
C ILE A 505 -25.68 -0.58 -1.34
N GLY A 506 -26.25 -0.70 -2.55
CA GLY A 506 -27.23 0.25 -3.06
C GLY A 506 -28.45 0.41 -2.14
N TYR A 507 -28.94 -0.68 -1.55
CA TYR A 507 -30.05 -0.66 -0.60
C TYR A 507 -29.69 0.15 0.65
N ILE A 508 -28.51 -0.08 1.24
CA ILE A 508 -28.03 0.69 2.40
C ILE A 508 -27.93 2.18 2.04
N GLU A 509 -27.37 2.51 0.87
CA GLU A 509 -27.19 3.89 0.41
C GLU A 509 -28.50 4.60 0.06
N GLN A 510 -29.50 3.87 -0.44
CA GLN A 510 -30.78 4.45 -0.89
C GLN A 510 -31.85 4.47 0.21
N HIS A 511 -31.85 3.50 1.12
CA HIS A 511 -32.91 3.34 2.12
C HIS A 511 -32.49 3.66 3.55
N ILE A 512 -31.24 3.35 3.94
CA ILE A 512 -30.76 3.57 5.31
C ILE A 512 -30.12 4.95 5.43
N LEU A 513 -29.13 5.25 4.59
CA LEU A 513 -28.32 6.47 4.70
C LEU A 513 -29.14 7.77 4.60
N PRO A 514 -30.12 7.92 3.69
CA PRO A 514 -30.89 9.16 3.58
C PRO A 514 -31.82 9.36 4.78
N ARG A 515 -32.34 8.26 5.36
CA ARG A 515 -33.19 8.33 6.56
C ARG A 515 -32.37 8.67 7.79
N LEU A 516 -31.19 8.05 7.95
CA LEU A 516 -30.23 8.40 9.00
C LEU A 516 -29.80 9.86 8.91
N SER A 517 -29.51 10.35 7.70
CA SER A 517 -29.14 11.76 7.48
C SER A 517 -30.24 12.73 7.89
N ARG A 518 -31.50 12.46 7.50
CA ARG A 518 -32.65 13.28 7.93
C ARG A 518 -32.82 13.27 9.44
N TYR A 519 -32.74 12.10 10.05
CA TYR A 519 -32.86 11.92 11.49
C TYR A 519 -31.77 12.70 12.26
N TRP A 520 -30.53 12.62 11.79
CA TRP A 520 -29.40 13.37 12.36
C TRP A 520 -29.56 14.89 12.23
N LEU A 521 -29.97 15.39 11.05
CA LEU A 521 -30.18 16.82 10.81
C LEU A 521 -31.34 17.40 11.64
N GLN A 522 -32.40 16.62 11.86
CA GLN A 522 -33.51 17.02 12.74
C GLN A 522 -33.04 17.17 14.19
N ALA A 523 -32.32 16.19 14.71
CA ALA A 523 -31.80 16.23 16.07
C ALA A 523 -30.81 17.40 16.31
N MET A 524 -29.98 17.71 15.31
CA MET A 524 -29.11 18.90 15.34
C MET A 524 -29.91 20.20 15.43
N THR A 525 -31.02 20.29 14.70
CA THR A 525 -31.91 21.47 14.70
C THR A 525 -32.59 21.65 16.06
N GLU A 526 -32.92 20.53 16.72
CA GLU A 526 -33.56 20.50 18.03
C GLU A 526 -32.58 20.66 19.22
N LYS A 527 -31.28 20.83 18.94
CA LYS A 527 -30.18 20.88 19.94
C LYS A 527 -30.16 19.66 20.87
N ALA A 528 -30.63 18.50 20.41
CA ALA A 528 -30.60 17.28 21.19
C ALA A 528 -29.15 16.74 21.25
N ALA A 529 -28.64 16.50 22.46
CA ALA A 529 -27.33 15.88 22.66
C ALA A 529 -27.45 14.36 22.43
N ILE A 530 -27.34 13.92 21.19
CA ILE A 530 -27.33 12.50 20.84
C ILE A 530 -25.94 11.91 21.14
N ARG A 531 -25.89 10.90 22.01
CA ARG A 531 -24.69 10.07 22.22
C ARG A 531 -24.73 8.75 21.47
N GLN A 532 -25.93 8.21 21.27
CA GLN A 532 -26.13 6.90 20.63
C GLN A 532 -27.37 6.89 19.74
N ILE A 533 -27.24 6.23 18.59
CA ILE A 533 -28.34 5.94 17.65
C ILE A 533 -28.37 4.44 17.42
N ASP A 534 -29.53 3.82 17.57
CA ASP A 534 -29.74 2.40 17.34
C ASP A 534 -30.64 2.22 16.11
N ILE A 535 -30.17 1.40 15.15
CA ILE A 535 -30.90 1.09 13.91
C ILE A 535 -31.57 -0.28 14.04
N GLY A 536 -32.90 -0.29 13.94
CA GLY A 536 -33.72 -1.48 14.03
C GLY A 536 -34.69 -1.65 12.87
N VAL A 537 -35.42 -2.75 12.89
CA VAL A 537 -36.60 -2.99 12.05
C VAL A 537 -37.79 -3.20 12.99
N ASN A 538 -38.91 -2.54 12.70
CA ASN A 538 -40.12 -2.70 13.50
C ASN A 538 -40.98 -3.89 12.99
N GLY A 539 -42.07 -4.20 13.70
CA GLY A 539 -42.98 -5.30 13.34
C GLY A 539 -43.68 -5.18 11.97
N ASP A 540 -43.61 -4.00 11.33
CA ASP A 540 -44.12 -3.74 9.98
C ASP A 540 -43.00 -3.78 8.91
N GLU A 541 -41.84 -4.36 9.25
CA GLU A 541 -40.64 -4.43 8.40
C GLU A 541 -40.09 -3.06 7.96
N GLN A 542 -40.33 -2.00 8.74
CA GLN A 542 -39.80 -0.68 8.47
C GLN A 542 -38.56 -0.40 9.30
N ILE A 543 -37.52 0.15 8.65
CA ILE A 543 -36.31 0.63 9.33
C ILE A 543 -36.68 1.77 10.29
N VAL A 544 -36.25 1.66 11.54
CA VAL A 544 -36.48 2.63 12.62
C VAL A 544 -35.16 3.05 13.26
N PHE A 545 -35.13 4.29 13.76
CA PHE A 545 -33.98 4.89 14.43
C PHE A 545 -34.40 5.32 15.83
N GLU A 546 -33.74 4.77 16.84
CA GLU A 546 -33.98 5.09 18.25
C GLU A 546 -32.77 5.82 18.82
N THR A 547 -33.01 6.82 19.68
CA THR A 547 -31.95 7.55 20.39
C THR A 547 -32.08 7.36 21.88
N THR A 548 -30.94 7.12 22.52
CA THR A 548 -30.86 7.11 23.99
C THR A 548 -30.37 8.49 24.44
N SER A 549 -31.28 9.34 24.93
CA SER A 549 -30.98 10.64 25.55
C SER A 549 -31.00 10.52 27.09
N GLN A 550 -30.24 11.38 27.78
CA GLN A 550 -29.90 11.20 29.20
C GLN A 550 -31.02 11.53 30.22
N GLU A 551 -32.27 11.75 29.81
CA GLU A 551 -33.39 12.06 30.74
C GLU A 551 -34.18 10.80 31.14
N GLY A 552 -33.49 9.80 31.70
CA GLY A 552 -34.08 8.50 32.04
C GLY A 552 -33.73 7.93 33.42
N ILE A 553 -33.15 8.72 34.33
CA ILE A 553 -32.90 8.31 35.72
C ILE A 553 -33.29 9.44 36.69
N CYS A 554 -34.57 9.85 36.68
CA CYS A 554 -35.24 10.46 37.83
C CYS A 554 -36.71 10.74 37.48
N GLN A 555 -37.59 9.76 37.72
CA GLN A 555 -38.98 9.90 38.21
C GLN A 555 -39.73 8.58 37.98
N LYS A 556 -39.47 7.62 38.88
CA LYS A 556 -40.53 6.72 39.35
C LYS A 556 -40.90 7.19 40.75
N SER A 557 -42.05 7.82 40.87
CA SER A 557 -42.82 8.00 42.11
C SER A 557 -44.29 7.94 41.73
#